data_AF-A0A511YYA5-F1
#
_entry.id   AF-A0A511YYA5-F1
#
_cell.length_a   1.000
_cell.length_b   1.000
_cell.length_c   1.000
_cell.angle_alpha   90.00
_cell.angle_beta   90.00
_cell.angle_gamma   90.00
#
_symmetry.space_group_name_H-M   'P 1'
#
loop_
_entity.id
_entity.type
_entity.pdbx_description
1 polymer ?
#
loop_
_entity_poly.entity_id
_entity_poly.type
_entity_poly.pdbx_seq_one_letter_code
_entity_poly.pdbx_strand_id
1 'polypeptide(L)'
;MDRIPVLGHRRGGDVGVLARRVVALGILPCLPVVAISWFREAATDVWVAVGYPLLFVYLLLFSWVLLRRPRLATVFALTTLVGLELWWLLIIWGRSAEAPDAAAAWGALYPTPLLGVVVCLIVGFLFQRTRVAFGHGLAYAVVATTVLALALQRRPGGGDYVYEAVRFGYYCAVFLGLVVVLSVAKERMVWAVDHASRANATADAMRGMAYRDELTGAANRRRLLEELAHQAERTDPGSPVSVVFFDLDHFKRVNDTHGHDVGDRVLRVVADVAARTVRDGDLVARLGGEEFVIVAPGIGQEDAVGLAERLRRALPDEVAAAVGIRTTASFGVTVLRPGDDAIDVLRRADARMYAAKRGGRDRVEWVSPARHEDDARLPGSADARRNA
;
A
#
# COMPACT_ATOMS: atom_id res chain seq x y z
N MET A 1 -4.52 -30.15 9.82
CA MET A 1 -3.34 -29.59 9.09
C MET A 1 -3.87 -28.91 7.84
N ASP A 2 -4.46 -27.74 8.02
CA ASP A 2 -5.02 -26.96 6.90
C ASP A 2 -3.97 -26.01 6.34
N ARG A 3 -3.79 -26.09 5.03
CA ARG A 3 -2.85 -25.26 4.26
C ARG A 3 -3.45 -23.88 4.09
N ILE A 4 -2.83 -22.89 4.74
CA ILE A 4 -3.04 -21.46 4.46
C ILE A 4 -2.61 -21.19 3.01
N PRO A 5 -3.48 -20.65 2.14
CA PRO A 5 -3.08 -20.26 0.80
C PRO A 5 -2.24 -18.98 0.90
N VAL A 6 -0.94 -19.12 0.64
CA VAL A 6 -0.02 -18.01 0.44
C VAL A 6 -0.53 -17.18 -0.74
N LEU A 7 -0.96 -15.95 -0.47
CA LEU A 7 -1.30 -14.94 -1.49
C LEU A 7 -0.05 -14.59 -2.29
N GLY A 8 0.20 -15.39 -3.32
CA GLY A 8 1.29 -15.21 -4.27
C GLY A 8 1.09 -13.96 -5.15
N HIS A 9 1.97 -12.99 -4.99
CA HIS A 9 2.81 -12.46 -6.07
C HIS A 9 2.14 -12.08 -7.42
N ARG A 10 0.93 -11.52 -7.44
CA ARG A 10 0.29 -11.04 -8.69
C ARG A 10 0.67 -9.63 -9.15
N ARG A 11 1.34 -8.80 -8.34
CA ARG A 11 1.62 -7.39 -8.71
C ARG A 11 2.73 -7.21 -9.77
N GLY A 12 3.64 -8.18 -9.92
CA GLY A 12 4.73 -8.06 -10.91
C GLY A 12 4.30 -8.22 -12.38
N GLY A 13 3.19 -8.92 -12.63
CA GLY A 13 2.67 -9.16 -13.98
C GLY A 13 1.97 -7.94 -14.59
N ASP A 14 1.23 -7.18 -13.77
CA ASP A 14 0.42 -6.05 -14.23
C ASP A 14 1.27 -4.86 -14.70
N VAL A 15 2.38 -4.57 -14.00
CA VAL A 15 3.26 -3.44 -14.34
C VAL A 15 3.95 -3.66 -15.69
N GLY A 16 4.40 -4.89 -15.98
CA GLY A 16 5.03 -5.22 -17.27
C GLY A 16 4.03 -5.25 -18.44
N VAL A 17 2.77 -5.63 -18.20
CA VAL A 17 1.70 -5.57 -19.20
C VAL A 17 1.31 -4.12 -19.49
N LEU A 18 1.15 -3.30 -18.45
CA LEU A 18 0.82 -1.88 -18.58
C LEU A 18 1.91 -1.11 -19.32
N ALA A 19 3.17 -1.31 -18.96
CA ALA A 19 4.30 -0.66 -19.62
C ALA A 19 4.35 -0.95 -21.13
N ARG A 20 4.15 -2.21 -21.54
CA ARG A 20 4.11 -2.59 -22.96
C ARG A 20 2.93 -1.96 -23.71
N ARG A 21 1.76 -1.88 -23.06
CA ARG A 21 0.59 -1.22 -23.65
C ARG A 21 0.84 0.27 -23.84
N VAL A 22 1.44 0.94 -22.86
CA VAL A 22 1.80 2.36 -22.96
C VAL A 22 2.77 2.60 -24.11
N VAL A 23 3.81 1.77 -24.25
CA VAL A 23 4.75 1.88 -25.38
C VAL A 23 4.05 1.66 -26.72
N ALA A 24 3.20 0.62 -26.83
CA ALA A 24 2.46 0.36 -28.07
C ALA A 24 1.48 1.50 -28.43
N LEU A 25 0.81 2.08 -27.43
CA LEU A 25 -0.04 3.26 -27.62
C LEU A 25 0.77 4.50 -28.03
N GLY A 26 1.99 4.64 -27.51
CA GLY A 26 2.92 5.71 -27.89
C GLY A 26 3.38 5.65 -29.35
N ILE A 27 3.33 4.48 -29.99
CA ILE A 27 3.69 4.32 -31.41
C ILE A 27 2.56 4.78 -32.35
N LEU A 28 1.30 4.66 -31.93
CA LEU A 28 0.13 5.04 -32.74
C LEU A 28 0.20 6.47 -33.33
N PRO A 29 0.54 7.52 -32.57
CA PRO A 29 0.66 8.87 -33.14
C PRO A 29 1.84 9.03 -34.11
N CYS A 30 2.85 8.15 -34.09
CA CYS A 30 3.97 8.19 -35.02
C CYS A 30 3.58 7.69 -36.42
N LEU A 31 2.64 6.75 -36.52
CA LEU A 31 2.21 6.15 -37.79
C LEU A 31 1.68 7.17 -38.81
N PRO A 32 0.74 8.09 -38.49
CA PRO A 32 0.27 9.09 -39.44
C PRO A 32 1.36 10.08 -39.84
N VAL A 33 2.28 10.42 -38.93
CA VAL A 33 3.43 11.30 -39.26
C VAL A 33 4.33 10.63 -40.29
N VAL A 34 4.71 9.37 -40.08
CA VAL A 34 5.51 8.59 -41.03
C VAL A 34 4.79 8.46 -42.38
N ALA A 35 3.49 8.17 -42.37
CA ALA A 35 2.71 8.05 -43.60
C ALA A 35 2.65 9.38 -44.39
N ILE A 36 2.35 10.49 -43.72
CA ILE A 36 2.27 11.82 -44.35
C ILE A 36 3.63 12.22 -44.94
N SER A 37 4.72 12.07 -44.17
CA SER A 37 6.06 12.35 -44.66
C SER A 37 6.42 11.48 -45.87
N TRP A 38 6.06 10.19 -45.82
CA TRP A 38 6.29 9.28 -46.94
C TRP A 38 5.58 9.75 -48.22
N PHE A 39 4.27 10.03 -48.15
CA PHE A 39 3.51 10.49 -49.32
C PHE A 39 3.99 11.83 -49.89
N ARG A 40 4.49 12.72 -49.02
CA ARG A 40 4.91 14.06 -49.42
C ARG A 40 6.30 14.08 -50.05
N GLU A 41 7.22 13.25 -49.56
CA GLU A 41 8.66 13.38 -49.88
C GLU A 41 9.20 12.21 -50.71
N ALA A 42 8.47 11.08 -50.84
CA ALA A 42 8.94 9.91 -51.58
C ALA A 42 9.25 10.17 -53.06
N ALA A 43 8.56 11.15 -53.69
CA ALA A 43 8.82 11.48 -55.08
C ALA A 43 10.18 12.17 -55.31
N THR A 44 10.72 12.80 -54.27
CA THR A 44 11.92 13.65 -54.34
C THR A 44 13.10 13.10 -53.56
N ASP A 45 12.87 12.17 -52.63
CA ASP A 45 13.88 11.66 -51.71
C ASP A 45 13.85 10.12 -51.66
N VAL A 46 14.89 9.50 -52.23
CA VAL A 46 15.01 8.04 -52.33
C VAL A 46 15.07 7.36 -50.96
N TRP A 47 15.65 8.02 -49.96
CA TRP A 47 15.77 7.49 -48.60
C TRP A 47 14.41 7.45 -47.92
N VAL A 48 13.56 8.44 -48.18
CA VAL A 48 12.16 8.46 -47.71
C VAL A 48 11.33 7.42 -48.46
N ALA A 49 11.48 7.35 -49.78
CA ALA A 49 10.73 6.42 -50.64
C ALA A 49 10.90 4.95 -50.22
N VAL A 50 12.12 4.56 -49.84
CA VAL A 50 12.44 3.18 -49.45
C VAL A 50 12.32 2.96 -47.94
N GLY A 51 12.81 3.90 -47.12
CA GLY A 51 12.93 3.73 -45.67
C GLY A 51 11.62 3.81 -44.90
N TYR A 52 10.78 4.78 -45.24
CA TYR A 52 9.56 5.06 -44.49
C TYR A 52 8.48 3.96 -44.62
N PRO A 53 8.26 3.30 -45.76
CA PRO A 53 7.36 2.15 -45.80
C PRO A 53 7.86 0.98 -44.95
N LEU A 54 9.16 0.72 -44.96
CA LEU A 54 9.76 -0.32 -44.12
C LEU A 54 9.59 0.01 -42.63
N LEU A 55 9.88 1.26 -42.23
CA LEU A 55 9.67 1.74 -40.87
C LEU A 55 8.20 1.65 -40.44
N PHE A 56 7.26 2.00 -41.32
CA PHE A 56 5.83 1.94 -41.04
C PHE A 56 5.35 0.51 -40.76
N VAL A 57 5.68 -0.43 -41.65
CA VAL A 57 5.38 -1.87 -41.46
C VAL A 57 6.04 -2.39 -40.18
N TYR A 58 7.26 -1.97 -39.92
CA TYR A 58 8.01 -2.37 -38.75
C TYR A 58 7.38 -1.89 -37.43
N LEU A 59 6.93 -0.63 -37.37
CA LEU A 59 6.27 -0.06 -36.19
C LEU A 59 4.94 -0.76 -35.88
N LEU A 60 4.18 -1.16 -36.92
CA LEU A 60 2.97 -1.97 -36.78
C LEU A 60 3.29 -3.37 -36.23
N LEU A 61 4.29 -4.04 -36.81
CA LEU A 61 4.74 -5.35 -36.34
C LEU A 61 5.24 -5.27 -34.89
N PHE A 62 6.01 -4.24 -34.55
CA PHE A 62 6.54 -4.04 -33.21
C PHE A 62 5.41 -3.84 -32.19
N SER A 63 4.43 -2.99 -32.51
CA SER A 63 3.24 -2.78 -31.68
C SER A 63 2.45 -4.09 -31.49
N TRP A 64 2.29 -4.87 -32.56
CA TRP A 64 1.64 -6.18 -32.48
C TRP A 64 2.40 -7.16 -31.58
N VAL A 65 3.73 -7.26 -31.70
CA VAL A 65 4.58 -8.13 -30.88
C VAL A 65 4.51 -7.73 -29.40
N LEU A 66 4.59 -6.42 -29.10
CA LEU A 66 4.50 -5.90 -27.73
C LEU A 66 3.17 -6.27 -27.06
N LEU A 67 2.07 -6.27 -27.81
CA LEU A 67 0.72 -6.54 -27.30
C LEU A 67 0.38 -8.04 -27.26
N ARG A 68 0.82 -8.83 -28.25
CA ARG A 68 0.37 -10.22 -28.46
C ARG A 68 1.40 -11.28 -28.12
N ARG A 69 2.70 -10.94 -28.09
CA ARG A 69 3.81 -11.90 -27.92
C ARG A 69 4.78 -11.45 -26.81
N PRO A 70 4.35 -11.48 -25.53
CA PRO A 70 5.10 -10.91 -24.41
C PRO A 70 6.48 -11.54 -24.19
N ARG A 71 6.66 -12.82 -24.56
CA ARG A 71 7.93 -13.55 -24.46
C ARG A 71 8.99 -13.09 -25.48
N LEU A 72 8.54 -12.56 -26.63
CA LEU A 72 9.42 -12.11 -27.70
C LEU A 72 9.68 -10.59 -27.64
N ALA A 73 8.88 -9.86 -26.86
CA ALA A 73 8.92 -8.40 -26.80
C ALA A 73 10.31 -7.81 -26.56
N THR A 74 11.06 -8.34 -25.59
CA THR A 74 12.40 -7.81 -25.25
C THR A 74 13.41 -8.07 -26.36
N VAL A 75 13.46 -9.31 -26.89
CA VAL A 75 14.38 -9.67 -27.98
C VAL A 75 14.06 -8.82 -29.21
N PHE A 76 12.78 -8.73 -29.57
CA PHE A 76 12.34 -7.94 -30.71
C PHE A 76 12.70 -6.46 -30.53
N ALA A 77 12.45 -5.86 -29.35
CA ALA A 77 12.81 -4.47 -29.06
C ALA A 77 14.32 -4.19 -29.19
N LEU A 78 15.17 -5.13 -28.77
CA LEU A 78 16.62 -4.98 -28.91
C LEU A 78 17.06 -5.10 -30.38
N THR A 79 16.48 -6.05 -31.13
CA THR A 79 16.75 -6.15 -32.57
C THR A 79 16.24 -4.93 -33.35
N THR A 80 15.10 -4.36 -32.94
CA THR A 80 14.59 -3.08 -33.47
C THR A 80 15.61 -1.98 -33.28
N LEU A 81 16.09 -1.83 -32.04
CA LEU A 81 17.00 -0.75 -31.68
C LEU A 81 18.26 -0.80 -32.55
N VAL A 82 18.91 -1.96 -32.61
CA VAL A 82 20.11 -2.16 -33.44
C VAL A 82 19.81 -1.90 -34.92
N GLY A 83 18.66 -2.37 -35.41
CA GLY A 83 18.24 -2.11 -36.80
C GLY A 83 18.07 -0.62 -37.11
N LEU A 84 17.44 0.14 -36.21
CA LEU A 84 17.28 1.59 -36.34
C LEU A 84 18.62 2.33 -36.26
N GLU A 85 19.51 1.92 -35.37
CA GLU A 85 20.85 2.47 -35.24
C GLU A 85 21.64 2.29 -36.54
N LEU A 86 21.67 1.07 -37.09
CA LEU A 86 22.31 0.79 -38.37
C LEU A 86 21.68 1.58 -39.53
N TRP A 87 20.36 1.72 -39.53
CA TRP A 87 19.63 2.49 -40.54
C TRP A 87 20.04 3.97 -40.53
N TRP A 88 20.13 4.59 -39.36
CA TRP A 88 20.57 5.98 -39.26
C TRP A 88 22.03 6.18 -39.67
N LEU A 89 22.92 5.24 -39.32
CA LEU A 89 24.31 5.27 -39.78
C LEU A 89 24.40 5.16 -41.31
N LEU A 90 23.57 4.32 -41.92
CA LEU A 90 23.51 4.17 -43.37
C LEU A 90 23.02 5.47 -44.05
N ILE A 91 21.98 6.12 -43.51
CA ILE A 91 21.51 7.42 -44.02
C ILE A 91 22.59 8.49 -43.90
N ILE A 92 23.27 8.57 -42.76
CA ILE A 92 24.36 9.53 -42.54
C ILE A 92 25.43 9.36 -43.62
N TRP A 93 25.87 8.12 -43.84
CA TRP A 93 26.86 7.80 -44.85
C TRP A 93 26.38 8.11 -46.26
N GLY A 94 25.20 7.61 -46.63
CA GLY A 94 24.63 7.68 -47.98
C GLY A 94 24.35 9.12 -48.43
N ARG A 95 23.64 9.91 -47.61
CA ARG A 95 23.34 11.31 -47.94
C ARG A 95 24.58 12.18 -48.02
N SER A 96 25.57 11.93 -47.15
CA SER A 96 26.86 12.62 -47.24
C SER A 96 27.59 12.23 -48.52
N ALA A 97 27.43 10.99 -49.00
CA ALA A 97 28.08 10.52 -50.20
C ALA A 97 27.50 11.12 -51.49
N GLU A 98 26.21 11.43 -51.50
CA GLU A 98 25.48 12.06 -52.62
C GLU A 98 25.71 13.57 -52.69
N ALA A 99 26.09 14.20 -51.57
CA ALA A 99 26.27 15.64 -51.51
C ALA A 99 27.53 16.14 -52.27
N PRO A 100 27.43 17.30 -52.95
CA PRO A 100 28.53 17.86 -53.75
C PRO A 100 29.68 18.38 -52.88
N ASP A 101 29.39 18.90 -51.70
CA ASP A 101 30.35 19.42 -50.73
C ASP A 101 29.92 19.12 -49.29
N ALA A 102 30.77 19.47 -48.33
CA ALA A 102 30.52 19.21 -46.90
C ALA A 102 29.34 20.04 -46.34
N ALA A 103 29.10 21.24 -46.90
CA ALA A 103 28.02 22.11 -46.45
C ALA A 103 26.65 21.56 -46.84
N ALA A 104 26.50 21.13 -48.10
CA ALA A 104 25.30 20.46 -48.58
C ALA A 104 25.09 19.11 -47.87
N ALA A 105 26.16 18.36 -47.59
CA ALA A 105 26.08 17.13 -46.80
C ALA A 105 25.51 17.39 -45.41
N TRP A 106 26.06 18.38 -44.70
CA TRP A 106 25.58 18.77 -43.38
C TRP A 106 24.12 19.22 -43.40
N GLY A 107 23.74 20.04 -44.39
CA GLY A 107 22.36 20.49 -44.59
C GLY A 107 21.38 19.34 -44.85
N ALA A 108 21.79 18.31 -45.58
CA ALA A 108 20.96 17.13 -45.85
C ALA A 108 20.77 16.20 -44.63
N LEU A 109 21.63 16.33 -43.62
CA LEU A 109 21.58 15.56 -42.38
C LEU A 109 20.91 16.31 -41.23
N TYR A 110 20.90 17.64 -41.26
CA TYR A 110 20.34 18.46 -40.20
C TYR A 110 18.88 18.84 -40.49
N PRO A 111 17.94 18.67 -39.54
CA PRO A 111 18.11 18.05 -38.22
C PRO A 111 17.82 16.53 -38.21
N THR A 112 17.14 16.00 -39.22
CA THR A 112 16.34 14.77 -39.08
C THR A 112 17.18 13.49 -38.87
N PRO A 113 18.15 13.12 -39.74
CA PRO A 113 19.05 12.00 -39.46
C PRO A 113 19.79 12.09 -38.12
N LEU A 114 20.25 13.28 -37.74
CA LEU A 114 20.97 13.50 -36.48
C LEU A 114 20.04 13.35 -35.26
N LEU A 115 18.79 13.78 -35.36
CA LEU A 115 17.77 13.56 -34.33
C LEU A 115 17.49 12.05 -34.14
N GLY A 116 17.51 11.27 -35.22
CA GLY A 116 17.34 9.82 -35.17
C GLY A 116 18.37 9.11 -34.28
N VAL A 117 19.63 9.57 -34.31
CA VAL A 117 20.70 9.09 -33.41
C VAL A 117 20.34 9.37 -31.94
N VAL A 118 19.91 10.59 -31.64
CA VAL A 118 19.51 10.98 -30.26
C VAL A 118 18.32 10.17 -29.78
N VAL A 119 17.32 9.93 -30.64
CA VAL A 119 16.14 9.11 -30.30
C VAL A 119 16.56 7.67 -29.94
N CYS A 120 17.48 7.06 -30.69
CA CYS A 120 17.98 5.71 -30.38
C CYS A 120 18.66 5.65 -29.00
N LEU A 121 19.41 6.70 -28.63
CA LEU A 121 20.01 6.80 -27.29
C LEU A 121 18.93 6.79 -26.19
N ILE A 122 17.79 7.45 -26.37
CA ILE A 122 16.68 7.42 -25.40
C ILE A 122 16.06 6.02 -25.33
N VAL A 123 15.74 5.47 -26.50
CA VAL A 123 14.99 4.22 -26.61
C VAL A 123 15.75 3.05 -25.98
N GLY A 124 17.08 3.04 -26.05
CA GLY A 124 17.91 2.03 -25.36
C GLY A 124 17.60 1.90 -23.86
N PHE A 125 17.40 3.03 -23.16
CA PHE A 125 17.11 3.05 -21.73
C PHE A 125 15.68 2.58 -21.36
N LEU A 126 14.78 2.47 -22.35
CA LEU A 126 13.44 1.94 -22.10
C LEU A 126 13.44 0.41 -21.97
N PHE A 127 14.36 -0.28 -22.65
CA PHE A 127 14.35 -1.74 -22.76
C PHE A 127 15.56 -2.43 -22.13
N GLN A 128 16.64 -1.69 -21.86
CA GLN A 128 17.85 -2.21 -21.23
C GLN A 128 18.00 -1.70 -19.80
N ARG A 129 18.74 -2.44 -18.97
CA ARG A 129 19.17 -1.95 -17.65
C ARG A 129 20.08 -0.73 -17.84
N THR A 130 19.97 0.27 -16.96
CA THR A 130 20.71 1.54 -17.06
C THR A 130 22.21 1.36 -17.34
N ARG A 131 22.87 0.40 -16.71
CA ARG A 131 24.30 0.10 -16.96
C ARG A 131 24.59 -0.39 -18.38
N VAL A 132 23.74 -1.27 -18.91
CA VAL A 132 23.88 -1.82 -20.27
C VAL A 132 23.52 -0.75 -21.30
N ALA A 133 22.43 -0.02 -21.07
CA ALA A 133 21.99 1.09 -21.91
C ALA A 133 23.06 2.18 -22.03
N PHE A 134 23.74 2.51 -20.93
CA PHE A 134 24.84 3.46 -20.94
C PHE A 134 26.02 2.99 -21.80
N GLY A 135 26.50 1.75 -21.61
CA GLY A 135 27.60 1.23 -22.40
C GLY A 135 27.27 1.14 -23.89
N HIS A 136 26.05 0.66 -24.20
CA HIS A 136 25.55 0.60 -25.57
C HIS A 136 25.41 1.98 -26.21
N GLY A 137 24.74 2.92 -25.53
CA GLY A 137 24.54 4.28 -26.01
C GLY A 137 25.85 5.05 -26.19
N LEU A 138 26.83 4.83 -25.31
CA LEU A 138 28.17 5.42 -25.47
C LEU A 138 28.87 4.89 -26.72
N ALA A 139 28.85 3.57 -26.93
CA ALA A 139 29.42 2.95 -28.13
C ALA A 139 28.74 3.48 -29.40
N TYR A 140 27.41 3.55 -29.41
CA TYR A 140 26.65 4.07 -30.54
C TYR A 140 26.95 5.55 -30.82
N ALA A 141 27.00 6.41 -29.80
CA ALA A 141 27.33 7.82 -29.95
C ALA A 141 28.75 8.01 -30.56
N VAL A 142 29.74 7.24 -30.10
CA VAL A 142 31.10 7.26 -30.64
C VAL A 142 31.10 6.81 -32.11
N VAL A 143 30.43 5.70 -32.42
CA VAL A 143 30.35 5.19 -33.80
C VAL A 143 29.65 6.19 -34.71
N ALA A 144 28.49 6.74 -34.33
CA ALA A 144 27.75 7.73 -35.12
C ALA A 144 28.58 8.99 -35.38
N THR A 145 29.28 9.50 -34.36
CA THR A 145 30.19 10.65 -34.49
C THR A 145 31.33 10.36 -35.45
N THR A 146 31.92 9.15 -35.35
CA THR A 146 33.04 8.74 -36.19
C THR A 146 32.60 8.57 -37.64
N VAL A 147 31.46 7.92 -37.88
CA VAL A 147 30.89 7.76 -39.23
C VAL A 147 30.60 9.12 -39.86
N LEU A 148 29.99 10.04 -39.10
CA LEU A 148 29.69 11.39 -39.55
C LEU A 148 30.97 12.17 -39.91
N ALA A 149 31.98 12.16 -39.03
CA ALA A 149 33.26 12.85 -39.26
C ALA A 149 33.97 12.30 -40.51
N LEU A 150 34.04 10.97 -40.65
CA LEU A 150 34.65 10.31 -41.80
C LEU A 150 33.87 10.53 -43.11
N ALA A 151 32.55 10.67 -43.04
CA ALA A 151 31.72 10.95 -44.20
C ALA A 151 31.93 12.38 -44.70
N LEU A 152 31.97 13.35 -43.78
CA LEU A 152 32.17 14.77 -44.09
C LEU A 152 33.60 15.08 -44.51
N GLN A 153 34.61 14.49 -43.87
CA GLN A 153 36.03 14.70 -44.22
C GLN A 153 36.34 14.34 -45.68
N ARG A 154 35.61 13.39 -46.26
CA ARG A 154 35.77 12.98 -47.67
C ARG A 154 35.17 13.98 -48.66
N ARG A 155 34.41 14.97 -48.20
CA ARG A 155 33.77 15.98 -49.06
C ARG A 155 34.67 17.20 -49.24
N PRO A 156 34.58 17.90 -50.39
CA PRO A 156 35.17 19.23 -50.54
C PRO A 156 34.74 20.16 -49.40
N GLY A 157 35.69 20.87 -48.79
CA GLY A 157 35.43 21.71 -47.60
C GLY A 157 35.22 20.92 -46.30
N GLY A 158 35.45 19.60 -46.29
CA GLY A 158 35.16 18.72 -45.16
C GLY A 158 35.91 19.01 -43.86
N GLY A 159 37.11 19.58 -43.94
CA GLY A 159 37.94 19.89 -42.77
C GLY A 159 37.22 20.78 -41.75
N ASP A 160 36.48 21.79 -42.22
CA ASP A 160 35.73 22.70 -41.37
C ASP A 160 34.52 22.02 -40.70
N TYR A 161 33.98 20.97 -41.33
CA TYR A 161 32.80 20.24 -40.86
C TYR A 161 33.14 19.02 -39.99
N VAL A 162 34.40 18.60 -39.91
CA VAL A 162 34.83 17.60 -38.91
C VAL A 162 34.61 18.13 -37.49
N TYR A 163 34.87 19.42 -37.27
CA TYR A 163 34.58 20.08 -35.99
C TYR A 163 33.09 20.00 -35.65
N GLU A 164 32.21 20.19 -36.63
CA GLU A 164 30.76 20.08 -36.45
C GLU A 164 30.31 18.67 -36.09
N ALA A 165 30.93 17.64 -36.70
CA ALA A 165 30.69 16.26 -36.32
C ALA A 165 31.12 15.97 -34.86
N VAL A 166 32.31 16.44 -34.45
CA VAL A 166 32.79 16.30 -33.07
C VAL A 166 31.87 17.02 -32.08
N ARG A 167 31.40 18.23 -32.45
CA ARG A 167 30.44 19.00 -31.66
C ARG A 167 29.11 18.27 -31.49
N PHE A 168 28.62 17.61 -32.54
CA PHE A 168 27.46 16.74 -32.46
C PHE A 168 27.68 15.54 -31.51
N GLY A 169 28.86 14.92 -31.56
CA GLY A 169 29.24 13.85 -30.62
C GLY A 169 29.26 14.32 -29.16
N TYR A 170 29.75 15.54 -28.90
CA TYR A 170 29.66 16.17 -27.59
C TYR A 170 28.20 16.33 -27.13
N TYR A 171 27.29 16.79 -28.01
CA TYR A 171 25.87 16.88 -27.66
C TYR A 171 25.26 15.51 -27.36
N CYS A 172 25.62 14.46 -28.11
CA CYS A 172 25.20 13.09 -27.82
C CYS A 172 25.69 12.62 -26.45
N ALA A 173 26.94 12.95 -26.07
CA ALA A 173 27.49 12.60 -24.76
C ALA A 173 26.79 13.33 -23.60
N VAL A 174 26.54 14.64 -23.74
CA VAL A 174 25.77 15.42 -22.76
C VAL A 174 24.36 14.85 -22.60
N PHE A 175 23.70 14.55 -23.72
CA PHE A 175 22.36 13.99 -23.74
C PHE A 175 22.32 12.60 -23.10
N LEU A 176 23.29 11.74 -23.41
CA LEU A 176 23.44 10.43 -22.77
C LEU A 176 23.62 10.56 -21.25
N GLY A 177 24.43 11.52 -20.79
CA GLY A 177 24.59 11.82 -19.37
C GLY A 177 23.28 12.21 -18.69
N LEU A 178 22.48 13.07 -19.33
CA LEU A 178 21.16 13.47 -18.83
C LEU A 178 20.21 12.27 -18.71
N VAL A 179 20.15 11.42 -19.74
CA VAL A 179 19.32 10.22 -19.74
C VAL A 179 19.76 9.23 -18.66
N VAL A 180 21.07 9.07 -18.43
CA VAL A 180 21.59 8.24 -17.32
C VAL A 180 21.12 8.77 -15.97
N VAL A 181 21.23 10.09 -15.73
CA VAL A 181 20.77 10.71 -14.48
C VAL A 181 19.26 10.47 -14.28
N LEU A 182 18.46 10.70 -15.31
CA LEU A 182 17.01 10.45 -15.30
C LEU A 182 16.68 8.97 -15.04
N SER A 183 17.39 8.05 -15.69
CA SER A 183 17.16 6.61 -15.53
C SER A 183 17.49 6.13 -14.12
N VAL A 184 18.62 6.59 -13.56
CA VAL A 184 19.00 6.29 -12.16
C VAL A 184 18.00 6.90 -11.18
N ALA A 185 17.57 8.15 -11.39
CA ALA A 185 16.59 8.80 -10.54
C ALA A 185 15.24 8.04 -10.55
N LYS A 186 14.78 7.63 -11.73
CA LYS A 186 13.58 6.79 -11.89
C LYS A 186 13.71 5.46 -11.15
N GLU A 187 14.82 4.73 -11.33
CA GLU A 187 15.05 3.45 -10.63
C GLU A 187 15.00 3.62 -9.11
N ARG A 188 15.63 4.69 -8.58
CA ARG A 188 15.61 5.01 -7.15
C ARG A 188 14.22 5.40 -6.63
N MET A 189 13.45 6.16 -7.41
CA MET A 189 12.11 6.58 -7.03
C MET A 189 11.15 5.39 -6.94
N VAL A 190 11.18 4.49 -7.93
CA VAL A 190 10.36 3.26 -7.92
C VAL A 190 10.69 2.42 -6.69
N TRP A 191 11.97 2.28 -6.36
CA TRP A 191 12.41 1.57 -5.17
C TRP A 191 11.92 2.25 -3.88
N ALA A 192 12.07 3.57 -3.74
CA ALA A 192 11.64 4.31 -2.56
C ALA A 192 10.14 4.19 -2.29
N VAL A 193 9.31 4.27 -3.34
CA VAL A 193 7.85 4.11 -3.22
C VAL A 193 7.47 2.70 -2.74
N ASP A 194 8.10 1.66 -3.30
CA ASP A 194 7.84 0.28 -2.85
C ASP A 194 8.25 0.09 -1.37
N HIS A 195 9.38 0.67 -0.95
CA HIS A 195 9.87 0.58 0.44
C HIS A 195 8.91 1.26 1.42
N ALA A 196 8.47 2.47 1.12
CA ALA A 196 7.51 3.19 1.94
C ALA A 196 6.19 2.41 2.09
N SER A 197 5.70 1.80 1.00
CA SER A 197 4.46 1.01 1.04
C SER A 197 4.55 -0.22 1.95
N ARG A 198 5.70 -0.92 1.94
CA ARG A 198 5.94 -2.08 2.80
C ARG A 198 6.11 -1.69 4.26
N ALA A 199 6.81 -0.58 4.52
CA ALA A 199 6.99 -0.06 5.87
C ALA A 199 5.63 0.29 6.51
N ASN A 200 4.75 0.98 5.77
CA ASN A 200 3.40 1.30 6.24
C ASN A 200 2.57 0.04 6.52
N ALA A 201 2.56 -0.93 5.60
CA ALA A 201 1.83 -2.19 5.81
C ALA A 201 2.32 -2.96 7.04
N THR A 202 3.63 -2.93 7.30
CA THR A 202 4.23 -3.57 8.49
C THR A 202 3.84 -2.83 9.76
N ALA A 203 3.87 -1.49 9.74
CA ALA A 203 3.46 -0.66 10.87
C ALA A 203 1.97 -0.89 11.21
N ASP A 204 1.11 -1.00 10.20
CA ASP A 204 -0.32 -1.27 10.40
C ASP A 204 -0.58 -2.69 10.96
N ALA A 205 0.17 -3.69 10.49
CA ALA A 205 0.10 -5.04 11.06
C ALA A 205 0.55 -5.06 12.53
N MET A 206 1.62 -4.33 12.88
CA MET A 206 2.07 -4.18 14.27
C MET A 206 1.05 -3.46 15.15
N ARG A 207 0.38 -2.42 14.63
CA ARG A 207 -0.72 -1.74 15.33
C ARG A 207 -1.89 -2.69 15.59
N GLY A 208 -2.29 -3.48 14.58
CA GLY A 208 -3.40 -4.44 14.71
C GLY A 208 -3.18 -5.51 15.77
N MET A 209 -1.97 -6.07 15.87
CA MET A 209 -1.61 -7.04 16.92
C MET A 209 -1.59 -6.40 18.30
N ALA A 210 -1.22 -5.13 18.41
CA ALA A 210 -1.10 -4.47 19.69
C ALA A 210 -2.46 -4.06 20.32
N TYR A 211 -3.60 -4.25 19.64
CA TYR A 211 -4.94 -3.86 20.14
C TYR A 211 -5.90 -5.02 20.39
N ARG A 212 -5.51 -6.25 20.09
CA ARG A 212 -6.33 -7.46 20.34
C ARG A 212 -5.72 -8.33 21.42
N ASP A 213 -6.55 -9.06 22.14
CA ASP A 213 -6.15 -10.14 23.02
C ASP A 213 -5.85 -11.39 22.18
N GLU A 214 -4.66 -11.97 22.33
CA GLU A 214 -4.19 -13.07 21.46
C GLU A 214 -5.04 -14.35 21.64
N LEU A 215 -5.60 -14.57 22.82
CA LEU A 215 -6.39 -15.77 23.10
C LEU A 215 -7.79 -15.70 22.51
N THR A 216 -8.47 -14.57 22.72
CA THR A 216 -9.91 -14.43 22.44
C THR A 216 -10.23 -13.63 21.18
N GLY A 217 -9.28 -12.86 20.66
CA GLY A 217 -9.49 -11.95 19.54
C GLY A 217 -10.27 -10.68 19.88
N ALA A 218 -10.80 -10.57 21.10
CA ALA A 218 -11.44 -9.36 21.64
C ALA A 218 -10.43 -8.19 21.72
N ALA A 219 -10.92 -6.97 21.94
CA ALA A 219 -10.02 -5.85 22.20
C ALA A 219 -9.22 -6.09 23.49
N ASN A 220 -7.94 -5.71 23.53
CA ASN A 220 -7.15 -5.83 24.74
C ASN A 220 -7.31 -4.61 25.66
N ARG A 221 -6.75 -4.70 26.87
CA ARG A 221 -6.74 -3.61 27.86
C ARG A 221 -6.30 -2.27 27.28
N ARG A 222 -5.32 -2.24 26.37
CA ARG A 222 -4.84 -1.00 25.75
C ARG A 222 -5.91 -0.35 24.87
N ARG A 223 -6.57 -1.13 24.00
CA ARG A 223 -7.66 -0.62 23.16
C ARG A 223 -8.84 -0.12 24.00
N LEU A 224 -9.18 -0.84 25.06
CA LEU A 224 -10.26 -0.47 25.98
C LEU A 224 -10.02 0.91 26.62
N LEU A 225 -8.82 1.14 27.16
CA LEU A 225 -8.50 2.41 27.83
C LEU A 225 -8.54 3.59 26.85
N GLU A 226 -8.04 3.41 25.63
CA GLU A 226 -8.13 4.43 24.57
C GLU A 226 -9.58 4.72 24.16
N GLU A 227 -10.41 3.69 24.05
CA GLU A 227 -11.83 3.88 23.71
C GLU A 227 -12.59 4.61 24.82
N LEU A 228 -12.37 4.23 26.09
CA LEU A 228 -12.99 4.92 27.22
C LEU A 228 -12.59 6.39 27.30
N ALA A 229 -11.29 6.69 27.11
CA ALA A 229 -10.81 8.07 27.07
C ALA A 229 -11.46 8.85 25.92
N HIS A 230 -11.52 8.26 24.72
CA HIS A 230 -12.14 8.88 23.55
C HIS A 230 -13.64 9.17 23.76
N GLN A 231 -14.37 8.24 24.38
CA GLN A 231 -15.78 8.41 24.68
C GLN A 231 -16.01 9.43 25.80
N ALA A 232 -15.11 9.52 26.80
CA ALA A 232 -15.26 10.44 27.94
C ALA A 232 -15.16 11.91 27.52
N GLU A 233 -14.39 12.20 26.47
CA GLU A 233 -14.29 13.54 25.86
C GLU A 233 -15.56 13.97 25.11
N ARG A 234 -16.38 13.00 24.69
CA ARG A 234 -17.50 13.19 23.74
C ARG A 234 -18.86 12.89 24.33
N THR A 235 -18.91 12.23 25.49
CA THR A 235 -20.16 11.85 26.13
C THR A 235 -20.91 13.11 26.60
N ASP A 236 -22.20 13.15 26.31
CA ASP A 236 -23.12 14.17 26.80
C ASP A 236 -24.44 13.50 27.25
N PRO A 237 -25.35 14.23 27.91
CA PRO A 237 -26.62 13.66 28.35
C PRO A 237 -27.52 13.13 27.21
N GLY A 238 -27.34 13.59 25.97
CA GLY A 238 -28.09 13.15 24.79
C GLY A 238 -27.50 11.93 24.09
N SER A 239 -26.23 11.60 24.35
CA SER A 239 -25.53 10.43 23.82
C SER A 239 -24.78 9.71 24.95
N PRO A 240 -25.50 9.01 25.86
CA PRO A 240 -24.88 8.29 26.97
C PRO A 240 -24.00 7.14 26.48
N VAL A 241 -22.90 6.90 27.17
CA VAL A 241 -22.02 5.74 26.94
C VAL A 241 -22.09 4.86 28.17
N SER A 242 -22.52 3.62 28.02
CA SER A 242 -22.61 2.66 29.13
C SER A 242 -21.45 1.68 29.11
N VAL A 243 -21.02 1.27 30.31
CA VAL A 243 -19.92 0.31 30.51
C VAL A 243 -20.43 -0.86 31.33
N VAL A 244 -20.26 -2.07 30.80
CA VAL A 244 -20.58 -3.34 31.46
C VAL A 244 -19.28 -4.06 31.76
N PHE A 245 -18.96 -4.24 33.04
CA PHE A 245 -17.84 -5.07 33.49
C PHE A 245 -18.38 -6.42 33.91
N PHE A 246 -17.76 -7.50 33.47
CA PHE A 246 -18.13 -8.83 33.92
C PHE A 246 -16.95 -9.77 34.10
N ASP A 247 -17.12 -10.70 35.03
CA ASP A 247 -16.12 -11.68 35.40
C ASP A 247 -16.80 -13.05 35.55
N LEU A 248 -16.14 -14.09 35.03
CA LEU A 248 -16.65 -15.46 35.04
C LEU A 248 -16.67 -16.06 36.45
N ASP A 249 -17.81 -16.58 36.87
CA ASP A 249 -17.97 -17.14 38.20
C ASP A 249 -17.24 -18.47 38.34
N HIS A 250 -16.39 -18.57 39.37
CA HIS A 250 -15.65 -19.78 39.70
C HIS A 250 -14.76 -20.31 38.56
N PHE A 251 -14.27 -19.44 37.66
CA PHE A 251 -13.44 -19.86 36.53
C PHE A 251 -12.12 -20.54 36.96
N LYS A 252 -11.54 -20.13 38.09
CA LYS A 252 -10.43 -20.87 38.71
C LYS A 252 -10.76 -22.36 38.93
N ARG A 253 -11.98 -22.70 39.35
CA ARG A 253 -12.42 -24.11 39.53
C ARG A 253 -12.47 -24.85 38.19
N VAL A 254 -12.83 -24.17 37.11
CA VAL A 254 -12.80 -24.74 35.75
C VAL A 254 -11.37 -25.11 35.38
N ASN A 255 -10.41 -24.19 35.59
CA ASN A 255 -8.99 -24.46 35.35
C ASN A 255 -8.47 -25.60 36.23
N ASP A 256 -8.78 -25.58 37.53
CA ASP A 256 -8.29 -26.58 38.48
C ASP A 256 -8.85 -27.99 38.19
N THR A 257 -10.09 -28.08 37.67
CA THR A 257 -10.77 -29.36 37.40
C THR A 257 -10.48 -29.91 35.99
N HIS A 258 -10.38 -29.04 35.00
CA HIS A 258 -10.34 -29.44 33.58
C HIS A 258 -9.06 -29.02 32.85
N GLY A 259 -8.16 -28.29 33.52
CA GLY A 259 -6.91 -27.79 32.95
C GLY A 259 -7.09 -26.46 32.19
N HIS A 260 -5.97 -25.74 32.05
CA HIS A 260 -5.93 -24.42 31.42
C HIS A 260 -6.40 -24.44 29.96
N ASP A 261 -6.13 -25.51 29.19
CA ASP A 261 -6.58 -25.61 27.78
C ASP A 261 -8.10 -25.55 27.65
N VAL A 262 -8.83 -26.08 28.64
CA VAL A 262 -10.29 -26.04 28.69
C VAL A 262 -10.76 -24.65 29.10
N GLY A 263 -10.12 -24.04 30.10
CA GLY A 263 -10.38 -22.65 30.48
C GLY A 263 -10.19 -21.69 29.30
N ASP A 264 -9.14 -21.86 28.51
CA ASP A 264 -8.87 -21.09 27.32
C ASP A 264 -9.98 -21.23 26.26
N ARG A 265 -10.56 -22.43 26.11
CA ARG A 265 -11.73 -22.61 25.23
C ARG A 265 -12.97 -21.91 25.77
N VAL A 266 -13.21 -21.98 27.09
CA VAL A 266 -14.29 -21.24 27.73
C VAL A 266 -14.16 -19.74 27.47
N LEU A 267 -12.95 -19.17 27.64
CA LEU A 267 -12.70 -17.74 27.38
C LEU A 267 -12.95 -17.34 25.93
N ARG A 268 -12.56 -18.17 24.96
CA ARG A 268 -12.85 -17.93 23.53
C ARG A 268 -14.36 -17.91 23.25
N VAL A 269 -15.10 -18.87 23.81
CA VAL A 269 -16.57 -18.93 23.64
C VAL A 269 -17.25 -17.75 24.31
N VAL A 270 -16.82 -17.36 25.51
CA VAL A 270 -17.35 -16.18 26.22
C VAL A 270 -17.17 -14.92 25.39
N ALA A 271 -15.97 -14.72 24.82
CA ALA A 271 -15.70 -13.56 23.97
C ALA A 271 -16.56 -13.55 22.70
N ASP A 272 -16.76 -14.71 22.08
CA ASP A 272 -17.58 -14.90 20.89
C ASP A 272 -19.08 -14.67 21.17
N VAL A 273 -19.60 -15.19 22.29
CA VAL A 273 -20.98 -14.92 22.75
C VAL A 273 -21.17 -13.43 23.04
N ALA A 274 -20.21 -12.79 23.72
CA ALA A 274 -20.26 -11.35 23.98
C ALA A 274 -20.27 -10.55 22.66
N ALA A 275 -19.40 -10.90 21.71
CA ALA A 275 -19.34 -10.24 20.40
C ALA A 275 -20.64 -10.38 19.59
N ARG A 276 -21.34 -11.53 19.67
CA ARG A 276 -22.66 -11.72 19.03
C ARG A 276 -23.80 -10.99 19.73
N THR A 277 -23.63 -10.65 21.02
CA THR A 277 -24.70 -10.06 21.84
C THR A 277 -24.75 -8.54 21.73
N VAL A 278 -23.61 -7.92 21.41
CA VAL A 278 -23.47 -6.47 21.22
C VAL A 278 -23.80 -6.06 19.79
N ARG A 279 -24.04 -4.76 19.56
CA ARG A 279 -24.28 -4.22 18.21
C ARG A 279 -22.99 -3.76 17.53
N ASP A 280 -23.07 -3.52 16.23
CA ASP A 280 -22.02 -2.80 15.49
C ASP A 280 -21.78 -1.42 16.12
N GLY A 281 -20.54 -1.16 16.49
CA GLY A 281 -20.12 0.08 17.17
C GLY A 281 -19.86 -0.07 18.68
N ASP A 282 -20.33 -1.15 19.31
CA ASP A 282 -19.94 -1.49 20.67
C ASP A 282 -18.55 -2.16 20.69
N LEU A 283 -17.81 -2.00 21.79
CA LEU A 283 -16.50 -2.61 21.98
C LEU A 283 -16.57 -3.71 23.03
N VAL A 284 -16.21 -4.95 22.67
CA VAL A 284 -15.93 -6.04 23.62
C VAL A 284 -14.43 -6.13 23.84
N ALA A 285 -14.00 -6.01 25.09
CA ALA A 285 -12.61 -6.08 25.50
C ALA A 285 -12.38 -7.11 26.60
N ARG A 286 -11.20 -7.74 26.61
CA ARG A 286 -10.70 -8.55 27.72
C ARG A 286 -9.65 -7.76 28.49
N LEU A 287 -9.88 -7.57 29.78
CA LEU A 287 -8.98 -6.79 30.64
C LEU A 287 -7.78 -7.63 31.09
N GLY A 288 -8.03 -8.90 31.40
CA GLY A 288 -7.04 -9.89 31.83
C GLY A 288 -7.75 -11.09 32.49
N GLY A 289 -7.10 -12.27 32.51
CA GLY A 289 -7.66 -13.45 33.18
C GLY A 289 -9.07 -13.81 32.68
N GLU A 290 -10.07 -13.69 33.55
CA GLU A 290 -11.48 -14.01 33.31
C GLU A 290 -12.38 -12.76 33.22
N GLU A 291 -11.78 -11.57 33.15
CA GLU A 291 -12.45 -10.27 33.17
C GLU A 291 -12.64 -9.68 31.76
N PHE A 292 -13.87 -9.24 31.50
CA PHE A 292 -14.28 -8.62 30.25
C PHE A 292 -15.03 -7.32 30.50
N VAL A 293 -14.95 -6.43 29.52
CA VAL A 293 -15.60 -5.13 29.54
C VAL A 293 -16.28 -4.89 28.20
N ILE A 294 -17.52 -4.41 28.24
CA ILE A 294 -18.25 -3.91 27.09
C ILE A 294 -18.40 -2.41 27.22
N VAL A 295 -18.00 -1.67 26.20
CA VAL A 295 -18.31 -0.24 26.05
C VAL A 295 -19.39 -0.11 24.99
N ALA A 296 -20.53 0.44 25.36
CA ALA A 296 -21.71 0.57 24.51
C ALA A 296 -22.09 2.07 24.36
N PRO A 297 -21.55 2.76 23.34
CA PRO A 297 -21.87 4.16 23.08
C PRO A 297 -23.29 4.32 22.56
N GLY A 298 -24.04 5.31 23.03
CA GLY A 298 -25.40 5.62 22.56
C GLY A 298 -26.50 4.76 23.18
N ILE A 299 -26.27 4.18 24.36
CA ILE A 299 -27.33 3.57 25.19
C ILE A 299 -27.19 3.97 26.65
N GLY A 300 -28.33 4.18 27.32
CA GLY A 300 -28.39 4.51 28.74
C GLY A 300 -28.26 3.27 29.63
N GLN A 301 -28.30 3.50 30.95
CA GLN A 301 -28.08 2.45 31.95
C GLN A 301 -29.09 1.30 31.84
N GLU A 302 -30.38 1.59 31.60
CA GLU A 302 -31.44 0.57 31.53
C GLU A 302 -31.23 -0.39 30.35
N ASP A 303 -30.90 0.14 29.17
CA ASP A 303 -30.58 -0.65 27.98
C ASP A 303 -29.31 -1.48 28.18
N ALA A 304 -28.30 -0.92 28.86
CA ALA A 304 -27.07 -1.62 29.20
C ALA A 304 -27.30 -2.75 30.21
N VAL A 305 -28.22 -2.57 31.18
CA VAL A 305 -28.68 -3.66 32.05
C VAL A 305 -29.39 -4.74 31.23
N GLY A 306 -30.22 -4.35 30.26
CA GLY A 306 -30.84 -5.29 29.32
C GLY A 306 -29.81 -6.08 28.50
N LEU A 307 -28.75 -5.43 28.02
CA LEU A 307 -27.61 -6.07 27.35
C LEU A 307 -26.91 -7.08 28.28
N ALA A 308 -26.58 -6.68 29.50
CA ALA A 308 -25.95 -7.54 30.50
C ALA A 308 -26.82 -8.75 30.85
N GLU A 309 -28.14 -8.58 31.00
CA GLU A 309 -29.08 -9.68 31.26
C GLU A 309 -29.17 -10.68 30.09
N ARG A 310 -29.14 -10.20 28.84
CA ARG A 310 -29.08 -11.10 27.68
C ARG A 310 -27.81 -11.95 27.70
N LEU A 311 -26.66 -11.32 27.95
CA LEU A 311 -25.38 -12.02 28.02
C LEU A 311 -25.37 -13.03 29.18
N ARG A 312 -25.83 -12.61 30.37
CA ARG A 312 -25.94 -13.47 31.56
C ARG A 312 -26.76 -14.74 31.30
N ARG A 313 -27.89 -14.62 30.59
CA ARG A 313 -28.76 -15.77 30.27
C ARG A 313 -28.18 -16.67 29.18
N ALA A 314 -27.45 -16.10 28.22
CA ALA A 314 -26.88 -16.86 27.11
C ALA A 314 -25.63 -17.67 27.51
N LEU A 315 -24.76 -17.10 28.34
CA LEU A 315 -23.45 -17.69 28.66
C LEU A 315 -23.50 -19.15 29.15
N PRO A 316 -24.36 -19.55 30.11
CA PRO A 316 -24.32 -20.91 30.64
C PRO A 316 -24.63 -21.98 29.59
N ASP A 317 -25.58 -21.69 28.69
CA ASP A 317 -26.04 -22.66 27.69
C ASP A 317 -25.11 -22.69 26.48
N GLU A 318 -24.63 -21.54 26.01
CA GLU A 318 -23.67 -21.44 24.89
C GLU A 318 -22.31 -22.06 25.25
N VAL A 319 -21.79 -21.79 26.45
CA VAL A 319 -20.52 -22.38 26.92
C VAL A 319 -20.67 -23.89 27.14
N ALA A 320 -21.81 -24.34 27.66
CA ALA A 320 -22.09 -25.76 27.83
C ALA A 320 -22.18 -26.48 26.48
N ALA A 321 -22.84 -25.88 25.48
CA ALA A 321 -22.94 -26.45 24.15
C ALA A 321 -21.56 -26.58 23.46
N ALA A 322 -20.67 -25.61 23.66
CA ALA A 322 -19.37 -25.58 23.00
C ALA A 322 -18.28 -26.39 23.72
N VAL A 323 -18.28 -26.43 25.06
CA VAL A 323 -17.17 -26.98 25.87
C VAL A 323 -17.62 -28.06 26.86
N GLY A 324 -18.93 -28.30 27.01
CA GLY A 324 -19.48 -29.28 27.95
C GLY A 324 -19.49 -28.82 29.41
N ILE A 325 -19.25 -27.52 29.66
CA ILE A 325 -19.16 -26.93 31.01
C ILE A 325 -20.14 -25.77 31.10
N ARG A 326 -20.97 -25.75 32.15
CA ARG A 326 -21.78 -24.59 32.48
C ARG A 326 -20.97 -23.59 33.30
N THR A 327 -20.88 -22.36 32.80
CA THR A 327 -20.22 -21.23 33.46
C THR A 327 -21.15 -20.02 33.46
N THR A 328 -21.32 -19.38 34.61
CA THR A 328 -22.06 -18.12 34.75
C THR A 328 -21.07 -16.95 34.87
N ALA A 329 -21.59 -15.72 34.87
CA ALA A 329 -20.79 -14.53 35.12
C ALA A 329 -21.54 -13.55 36.02
N SER A 330 -20.78 -12.74 36.74
CA SER A 330 -21.29 -11.63 37.54
C SER A 330 -21.04 -10.32 36.80
N PHE A 331 -22.03 -9.43 36.76
CA PHE A 331 -22.02 -8.23 35.92
C PHE A 331 -22.20 -6.95 36.75
N GLY A 332 -21.44 -5.92 36.43
CA GLY A 332 -21.57 -4.57 36.97
C GLY A 332 -21.78 -3.56 35.85
N VAL A 333 -22.84 -2.75 35.94
CA VAL A 333 -23.19 -1.74 34.94
C VAL A 333 -23.01 -0.35 35.50
N THR A 334 -22.38 0.53 34.73
CA THR A 334 -22.27 1.97 35.01
C THR A 334 -22.40 2.79 33.73
N VAL A 335 -22.61 4.10 33.88
CA VAL A 335 -22.62 5.05 32.77
C VAL A 335 -21.37 5.92 32.87
N LEU A 336 -20.78 6.22 31.72
CA LEU A 336 -19.67 7.16 31.58
C LEU A 336 -20.16 8.57 31.87
N ARG A 337 -19.39 9.33 32.65
CA ARG A 337 -19.67 10.73 32.98
C ARG A 337 -18.71 11.62 32.22
N PRO A 338 -19.13 12.84 31.82
CA PRO A 338 -18.23 13.79 31.18
C PRO A 338 -16.98 14.04 32.02
N GLY A 339 -15.81 13.92 31.42
CA GLY A 339 -14.52 14.14 32.08
C GLY A 339 -14.04 13.00 32.99
N ASP A 340 -14.69 11.85 32.98
CA ASP A 340 -14.19 10.67 33.68
C ASP A 340 -12.82 10.21 33.13
N ASP A 341 -11.93 9.78 34.03
CA ASP A 341 -10.79 8.96 33.65
C ASP A 341 -11.22 7.50 33.42
N ALA A 342 -10.60 6.84 32.45
CA ALA A 342 -10.91 5.46 32.10
C ALA A 342 -10.80 4.49 33.30
N ILE A 343 -9.82 4.71 34.19
CA ILE A 343 -9.61 3.86 35.37
C ILE A 343 -10.73 4.04 36.39
N ASP A 344 -11.23 5.27 36.57
CA ASP A 344 -12.29 5.55 37.54
C ASP A 344 -13.62 4.90 37.13
N VAL A 345 -13.93 4.90 35.84
CA VAL A 345 -15.13 4.25 35.29
C VAL A 345 -15.06 2.74 35.45
N LEU A 346 -13.90 2.15 35.12
CA LEU A 346 -13.67 0.72 35.31
C LEU A 346 -13.78 0.35 36.79
N ARG A 347 -13.23 1.16 37.70
CA ARG A 347 -13.35 0.93 39.15
C ARG A 347 -14.80 0.99 39.62
N ARG A 348 -15.62 1.92 39.10
CA ARG A 348 -17.06 1.97 39.41
C ARG A 348 -17.80 0.74 38.91
N ALA A 349 -17.51 0.29 37.69
CA ALA A 349 -18.15 -0.89 37.11
C ALA A 349 -17.73 -2.17 37.87
N ASP A 350 -16.45 -2.31 38.18
CA ASP A 350 -15.88 -3.39 38.99
C ASP A 350 -16.53 -3.47 40.38
N ALA A 351 -16.69 -2.34 41.07
CA ALA A 351 -17.37 -2.31 42.38
C ALA A 351 -18.81 -2.86 42.31
N ARG A 352 -19.52 -2.66 41.18
CA ARG A 352 -20.85 -3.23 40.97
C ARG A 352 -20.78 -4.72 40.66
N MET A 353 -19.84 -5.15 39.82
CA MET A 353 -19.61 -6.58 39.55
C MET A 353 -19.23 -7.32 40.84
N TYR A 354 -18.43 -6.70 41.71
CA TYR A 354 -18.07 -7.27 43.01
C TYR A 354 -19.29 -7.38 43.94
N ALA A 355 -20.19 -6.39 43.93
CA ALA A 355 -21.47 -6.49 44.62
C ALA A 355 -22.31 -7.67 44.07
N ALA A 356 -22.29 -7.93 42.75
CA ALA A 356 -22.98 -9.07 42.15
C ALA A 356 -22.41 -10.39 42.67
N LYS A 357 -21.07 -10.50 42.75
CA LYS A 357 -20.40 -11.67 43.33
C LYS A 357 -20.78 -11.90 44.79
N ARG A 358 -20.84 -10.83 45.60
CA ARG A 358 -21.26 -10.91 47.01
C ARG A 358 -22.75 -11.20 47.18
N GLY A 359 -23.58 -10.75 46.23
CA GLY A 359 -25.02 -10.96 46.22
C GLY A 359 -25.44 -12.39 45.87
N GLY A 360 -24.50 -13.28 45.55
CA GLY A 360 -24.77 -14.67 45.19
C GLY A 360 -24.40 -15.05 43.76
N ARG A 361 -23.67 -14.18 43.03
CA ARG A 361 -23.22 -14.40 41.64
C ARG A 361 -24.38 -14.51 40.65
N ASP A 362 -24.07 -14.82 39.38
CA ASP A 362 -25.01 -14.96 38.27
C ASP A 362 -26.10 -13.87 38.27
N ARG A 363 -25.67 -12.60 38.31
CA ARG A 363 -26.57 -11.45 38.35
C ARG A 363 -25.93 -10.18 37.82
N VAL A 364 -26.79 -9.21 37.52
CA VAL A 364 -26.41 -7.86 37.13
C VAL A 364 -26.65 -6.91 38.29
N GLU A 365 -25.66 -6.09 38.62
CA GLU A 365 -25.76 -5.00 39.60
C GLU A 365 -25.53 -3.64 38.93
N TRP A 366 -26.31 -2.64 39.33
CA TRP A 366 -26.24 -1.27 38.83
C TRP A 366 -26.70 -0.28 39.90
N VAL A 367 -26.53 1.02 39.67
CA VAL A 367 -27.06 2.05 40.58
C VAL A 367 -28.50 2.37 40.23
N SER A 368 -29.45 2.06 41.11
CA SER A 368 -30.83 2.51 40.93
C SER A 368 -30.91 4.05 41.05
N PRO A 369 -31.63 4.75 40.15
CA PRO A 369 -31.78 6.21 40.19
C PRO A 369 -32.24 6.77 41.55
N ALA A 370 -32.97 5.97 42.34
CA ALA A 370 -33.48 6.36 43.65
C ALA A 370 -32.42 6.46 44.77
N ARG A 371 -31.19 5.97 44.56
CA ARG A 371 -30.11 6.03 45.58
C ARG A 371 -29.16 7.22 45.41
N HIS A 372 -29.37 8.06 44.40
CA HIS A 372 -28.47 9.18 44.12
C HIS A 372 -28.52 10.30 45.18
N GLU A 373 -29.61 10.38 45.98
CA GLU A 373 -29.74 11.35 47.08
C GLU A 373 -29.14 10.87 48.41
N ASP A 374 -29.08 9.55 48.67
CA ASP A 374 -28.61 9.01 49.97
C ASP A 374 -27.09 8.77 50.00
N ASP A 375 -26.46 8.41 48.89
CA ASP A 375 -25.00 8.12 48.84
C ASP A 375 -24.13 9.41 48.85
N ALA A 376 -24.76 10.58 48.69
CA ALA A 376 -24.12 11.88 48.88
C ALA A 376 -24.00 12.28 50.38
N ARG A 377 -24.49 11.44 51.30
CA ARG A 377 -24.43 11.65 52.76
C ARG A 377 -23.83 10.45 53.49
N LEU A 378 -22.55 10.16 53.24
CA LEU A 378 -21.73 9.46 54.21
C LEU A 378 -20.78 10.47 54.89
N PRO A 379 -20.81 10.62 56.22
CA PRO A 379 -19.88 11.51 56.93
C PRO A 379 -18.57 10.76 57.27
N GLY A 380 -17.43 11.44 57.15
CA GLY A 380 -16.23 11.09 57.91
C GLY A 380 -14.87 11.26 57.24
N SER A 381 -14.31 12.47 57.28
CA SER A 381 -12.92 12.69 57.71
C SER A 381 -12.67 14.16 58.05
N ALA A 382 -13.18 14.58 59.21
CA ALA A 382 -12.65 15.73 59.91
C ALA A 382 -12.38 15.28 61.35
N ASP A 383 -11.13 14.90 61.63
CA ASP A 383 -10.38 15.40 62.79
C ASP A 383 -9.05 14.64 62.94
N ALA A 384 -7.96 15.33 62.61
CA ALA A 384 -6.61 15.01 63.10
C ALA A 384 -5.68 16.23 62.96
N ARG A 385 -6.05 17.38 63.53
CA ARG A 385 -5.08 18.44 63.91
C ARG A 385 -5.54 19.18 65.16
N ARG A 386 -5.27 18.60 66.33
CA ARG A 386 -4.94 19.35 67.55
C ARG A 386 -4.19 18.45 68.54
N ASN A 387 -3.11 19.02 69.09
CA ASN A 387 -2.30 18.58 70.23
C ASN A 387 -1.18 17.56 69.98
N ALA A 388 -0.02 18.05 69.54
CA ALA A 388 1.23 18.07 70.32
C ALA A 388 2.30 18.85 69.53
#